data_AF-A0A8H5I4P0-F1
#
_entry.id   AF-A0A8H5I4P0-F1
#
_cell.length_a   1.000
_cell.length_b   1.000
_cell.length_c   1.000
_cell.angle_alpha   90.00
_cell.angle_beta   90.00
_cell.angle_gamma   90.00
#
_symmetry.space_group_name_H-M   'P 1'
#
loop_
_entity.id
_entity.type
_entity.pdbx_description
1 polymer ?
#
loop_
_entity_poly.entity_id
_entity_poly.type
_entity_poly.pdbx_seq_one_letter_code
_entity_poly.pdbx_strand_id
1 'polypeptide(L)'
;MAANARFVQWEEQATKSQTLEEAIEEYKRRYGMLPPPNFDKWHKFAIDNASPVIDGFTQIHNDLLPFWSLEPATIRDRTAHLAEYSSVGVGVLRIRNGTVDYSPHIPGSHRWMMDSMQRMMKPFVKWLPDMDIAMNLGDECQMAIPFEEMRTHKAVAQEAIANMMRPGQRSQNSTTKNLNGSQWPSYFSKPLPTEVMSPFFSDNIRWQIYHDLVSPSCPPSSLARRKRWWDWSTLCVDCMLPHTIFTDEGALVGDIDLANDLCHQPDIAYLNGFINTPAAMVGTNKLFPIFSQARKSLYNETLDPAWNDKSEALFWRGSSSDGYAAFTSWMGFLRARFVHEAYQEATGEEKTLAINVSFSGTIHKCHQADCAAEQHTFNKWANDMHIVSSEDKISDSEGEWRLSAPITPFEDNWKYRHLIDMDGAGFSGRFFPFLKSRSLVYRAGVFQAWFDERLTAWQHYIPLDVRLGSGVWALFDYLSGKEDGQEHAQKIAEQGRDWAQKALRPEDMQIYMFRLLLEWGRVVDDDREYLGFLN
;
A
#
# COMPACT_ATOMS: atom_id res chain seq x y z
N MET A 1 15.18 -21.63 0.22
CA MET A 1 14.37 -22.86 0.17
C MET A 1 13.00 -22.70 0.84
N ALA A 2 12.92 -22.19 2.08
CA ALA A 2 11.63 -21.99 2.77
C ALA A 2 10.67 -21.02 2.04
N ALA A 3 11.18 -19.88 1.55
CA ALA A 3 10.37 -18.90 0.81
C ALA A 3 9.74 -19.48 -0.47
N ASN A 4 10.52 -20.26 -1.24
CA ASN A 4 10.00 -20.95 -2.43
C ASN A 4 8.90 -21.96 -2.08
N ALA A 5 9.05 -22.72 -1.00
CA ALA A 5 8.01 -23.66 -0.56
C ALA A 5 6.72 -22.93 -0.14
N ARG A 6 6.85 -21.81 0.58
CA ARG A 6 5.72 -20.95 0.95
C ARG A 6 5.01 -20.38 -0.29
N PHE A 7 5.78 -19.92 -1.28
CA PHE A 7 5.23 -19.43 -2.55
C PHE A 7 4.46 -20.52 -3.30
N VAL A 8 5.06 -21.71 -3.51
CA VAL A 8 4.41 -22.83 -4.20
C VAL A 8 3.12 -23.23 -3.51
N GLN A 9 3.13 -23.33 -2.17
CA GLN A 9 1.92 -23.65 -1.40
C GLN A 9 0.82 -22.60 -1.59
N TRP A 10 1.18 -21.32 -1.62
CA TRP A 10 0.24 -20.23 -1.87
C TRP A 10 -0.29 -20.29 -3.31
N GLU A 11 0.58 -20.50 -4.30
CA GLU A 11 0.23 -20.57 -5.72
C GLU A 11 -0.76 -21.72 -5.99
N GLU A 12 -0.51 -22.92 -5.44
CA GLU A 12 -1.43 -24.06 -5.52
C GLU A 12 -2.83 -23.74 -4.94
N GLN A 13 -2.89 -22.95 -3.87
CA GLN A 13 -4.17 -22.54 -3.27
C GLN A 13 -4.87 -21.43 -4.04
N ALA A 14 -4.11 -20.57 -4.73
CA ALA A 14 -4.62 -19.42 -5.48
C ALA A 14 -5.11 -19.79 -6.89
N THR A 15 -4.66 -20.92 -7.43
CA THR A 15 -4.86 -21.39 -8.82
C THR A 15 -5.70 -22.67 -8.91
N LYS A 16 -6.30 -23.10 -7.80
CA LYS A 16 -6.89 -24.44 -7.64
C LYS A 16 -8.02 -24.72 -8.64
N SER A 17 -8.88 -23.74 -8.89
CA SER A 17 -10.06 -23.88 -9.73
C SER A 17 -9.74 -23.72 -11.22
N GLN A 18 -10.14 -24.69 -12.04
CA GLN A 18 -9.98 -24.68 -13.50
C GLN A 18 -11.31 -24.43 -14.23
N THR A 19 -12.43 -24.74 -13.57
CA THR A 19 -13.79 -24.55 -14.07
C THR A 19 -14.58 -23.56 -13.22
N LEU A 20 -15.67 -23.03 -13.77
CA LEU A 20 -16.57 -22.14 -13.04
C LEU A 20 -17.17 -22.84 -11.82
N GLU A 21 -17.55 -24.11 -11.96
CA GLU A 21 -18.10 -24.94 -10.89
C GLU A 21 -17.12 -25.11 -9.73
N GLU A 22 -15.85 -25.42 -10.03
CA GLU A 22 -14.81 -25.52 -9.02
C GLU A 22 -14.58 -24.18 -8.31
N ALA A 23 -14.55 -23.07 -9.05
CA ALA A 23 -14.38 -21.74 -8.48
C ALA A 23 -15.53 -21.36 -7.53
N ILE A 24 -16.76 -21.76 -7.86
CA ILE A 24 -17.93 -21.55 -6.98
C ILE A 24 -17.82 -22.38 -5.70
N GLU A 25 -17.44 -23.66 -5.81
CA GLU A 25 -17.30 -24.52 -4.63
C GLU A 25 -16.13 -24.12 -3.73
N GLU A 26 -14.99 -23.72 -4.32
CA GLU A 26 -13.86 -23.20 -3.57
C GLU A 26 -14.19 -21.87 -2.89
N TYR A 27 -14.94 -20.99 -3.57
CA TYR A 27 -15.46 -19.75 -2.97
C TYR A 27 -16.32 -20.06 -1.73
N LYS A 28 -17.30 -20.96 -1.86
CA LYS A 28 -18.17 -21.38 -0.74
C LYS A 28 -17.36 -21.97 0.40
N ARG A 29 -16.41 -22.85 0.09
CA ARG A 29 -15.54 -23.49 1.07
C ARG A 29 -14.70 -22.47 1.83
N ARG A 30 -14.18 -21.44 1.14
CA ARG A 30 -13.27 -20.45 1.71
C ARG A 30 -13.99 -19.36 2.50
N TYR A 31 -15.09 -18.83 1.97
CA TYR A 31 -15.76 -17.65 2.52
C TYR A 31 -17.09 -17.96 3.20
N GLY A 32 -17.57 -19.20 3.11
CA GLY A 32 -18.83 -19.62 3.74
C GLY A 32 -20.05 -18.92 3.15
N MET A 33 -20.00 -18.46 1.90
CA MET A 33 -21.11 -17.78 1.23
C MET A 33 -21.11 -18.05 -0.27
N LEU A 34 -22.22 -17.75 -0.96
CA LEU A 34 -22.26 -17.79 -2.43
C LEU A 34 -21.44 -16.65 -3.05
N PRO A 35 -20.85 -16.83 -4.23
CA PRO A 35 -20.24 -15.72 -4.98
C PRO A 35 -21.26 -14.63 -5.34
N PRO A 36 -20.85 -13.37 -5.56
CA PRO A 36 -21.77 -12.31 -5.95
C PRO A 36 -22.36 -12.54 -7.35
N PRO A 37 -23.50 -11.91 -7.70
CA PRO A 37 -24.02 -11.91 -9.08
C PRO A 37 -22.94 -11.53 -10.11
N ASN A 38 -23.07 -12.05 -11.34
CA ASN A 38 -22.09 -11.90 -12.43
C ASN A 38 -20.69 -12.52 -12.15
N PHE A 39 -20.60 -13.46 -11.20
CA PHE A 39 -19.37 -14.21 -10.95
C PHE A 39 -18.88 -14.97 -12.18
N ASP A 40 -19.78 -15.52 -13.01
CA ASP A 40 -19.45 -16.15 -14.28
C ASP A 40 -18.76 -15.19 -15.26
N LYS A 41 -19.19 -13.92 -15.28
CA LYS A 41 -18.59 -12.87 -16.12
C LYS A 41 -17.20 -12.53 -15.62
N TRP A 42 -17.02 -12.42 -14.31
CA TRP A 42 -15.71 -12.22 -13.70
C TRP A 42 -14.78 -13.41 -13.96
N HIS A 43 -15.24 -14.64 -13.74
CA HIS A 43 -14.45 -15.85 -13.98
C HIS A 43 -14.02 -15.94 -15.45
N LYS A 44 -14.96 -15.74 -16.38
CA LYS A 44 -14.63 -15.67 -17.80
C LYS A 44 -13.61 -14.57 -18.11
N PHE A 45 -13.77 -13.38 -17.53
CA PHE A 45 -12.81 -12.29 -17.72
C PHE A 45 -11.41 -12.64 -17.20
N ALA A 46 -11.31 -13.33 -16.07
CA ALA A 46 -10.03 -13.81 -15.53
C ALA A 46 -9.36 -14.85 -16.45
N ILE A 47 -10.13 -15.82 -16.93
CA ILE A 47 -9.65 -16.87 -17.85
C ILE A 47 -9.24 -16.28 -19.21
N ASP A 48 -10.08 -15.42 -19.81
CA ASP A 48 -9.80 -14.79 -21.11
C ASP A 48 -8.52 -13.92 -21.07
N ASN A 49 -8.14 -13.40 -19.89
CA ASN A 49 -6.90 -12.64 -19.67
C ASN A 49 -5.75 -13.50 -19.09
N ALA A 50 -5.89 -14.82 -19.06
CA ALA A 50 -4.90 -15.76 -18.56
C ALA A 50 -4.39 -15.40 -17.16
N SER A 51 -5.30 -15.05 -16.23
CA SER A 51 -4.89 -14.78 -14.85
C SER A 51 -4.42 -16.06 -14.18
N PRO A 52 -3.26 -16.05 -13.50
CA PRO A 52 -2.88 -17.18 -12.67
C PRO A 52 -3.74 -17.27 -11.41
N VAL A 53 -4.34 -16.18 -10.93
CA VAL A 53 -5.04 -16.16 -9.64
C VAL A 53 -6.56 -16.18 -9.84
N ILE A 54 -7.20 -17.28 -9.43
CA ILE A 54 -8.66 -17.48 -9.49
C ILE A 54 -9.27 -17.50 -8.07
N ASP A 55 -8.63 -18.17 -7.11
CA ASP A 55 -9.21 -18.38 -5.78
C ASP A 55 -8.61 -17.45 -4.71
N GLY A 56 -7.38 -16.96 -4.93
CA GLY A 56 -6.62 -16.12 -4.01
C GLY A 56 -7.09 -14.66 -3.98
N PHE A 57 -8.17 -14.39 -3.23
CA PHE A 57 -8.74 -13.04 -3.01
C PHE A 57 -9.12 -12.83 -1.53
N THR A 58 -8.30 -13.36 -0.61
CA THR A 58 -8.66 -13.38 0.82
C THR A 58 -8.62 -11.98 1.41
N GLN A 59 -7.73 -11.12 0.91
CA GLN A 59 -7.68 -9.71 1.27
C GLN A 59 -9.03 -9.01 1.00
N ILE A 60 -9.62 -9.16 -0.19
CA ILE A 60 -10.93 -8.56 -0.51
C ILE A 60 -11.98 -8.96 0.52
N HIS A 61 -12.06 -10.26 0.84
CA HIS A 61 -13.03 -10.73 1.83
C HIS A 61 -12.79 -10.09 3.20
N ASN A 62 -11.55 -10.06 3.68
CA ASN A 62 -11.21 -9.51 4.99
C ASN A 62 -11.47 -8.00 5.10
N ASP A 63 -11.18 -7.25 4.04
CA ASP A 63 -11.38 -5.80 3.97
C ASP A 63 -12.87 -5.44 3.92
N LEU A 64 -13.68 -6.24 3.21
CA LEU A 64 -15.12 -6.01 3.09
C LEU A 64 -15.94 -6.58 4.26
N LEU A 65 -15.43 -7.59 4.98
CA LEU A 65 -16.15 -8.28 6.05
C LEU A 65 -16.78 -7.31 7.08
N PRO A 66 -16.08 -6.28 7.62
CA PRO A 66 -16.69 -5.38 8.60
C PRO A 66 -17.94 -4.65 8.09
N PHE A 67 -18.04 -4.37 6.79
CA PHE A 67 -19.18 -3.65 6.22
C PHE A 67 -20.47 -4.47 6.17
N TRP A 68 -20.39 -5.80 6.24
CA TRP A 68 -21.56 -6.66 6.42
C TRP A 68 -22.29 -6.45 7.75
N SER A 69 -21.64 -5.81 8.73
CA SER A 69 -22.28 -5.45 10.00
C SER A 69 -23.12 -4.17 9.95
N LEU A 70 -22.99 -3.38 8.88
CA LEU A 70 -23.77 -2.16 8.68
C LEU A 70 -24.94 -2.44 7.75
N GLU A 71 -26.07 -1.80 7.97
CA GLU A 71 -27.16 -1.78 6.99
C GLU A 71 -26.65 -1.16 5.68
N PRO A 72 -27.03 -1.69 4.50
CA PRO A 72 -26.63 -1.13 3.21
C PRO A 72 -26.94 0.36 3.08
N ALA A 73 -28.12 0.80 3.55
CA ALA A 73 -28.50 2.22 3.61
C ALA A 73 -27.49 3.08 4.39
N THR A 74 -26.98 2.59 5.53
CA THR A 74 -25.96 3.29 6.32
C THR A 74 -24.65 3.47 5.53
N ILE A 75 -24.27 2.49 4.72
CA ILE A 75 -23.07 2.57 3.87
C ILE A 75 -23.27 3.66 2.79
N ARG A 76 -24.45 3.71 2.18
CA ARG A 76 -24.80 4.73 1.18
C ARG A 76 -24.81 6.14 1.80
N ASP A 77 -25.40 6.30 2.98
CA ASP A 77 -25.38 7.57 3.73
C ASP A 77 -23.96 8.01 4.09
N ARG A 78 -23.11 7.08 4.56
CA ARG A 78 -21.70 7.37 4.83
C ARG A 78 -20.91 7.74 3.58
N THR A 79 -21.24 7.16 2.44
CA THR A 79 -20.64 7.53 1.15
C THR A 79 -21.06 8.94 0.73
N ALA A 80 -22.33 9.30 0.91
CA ALA A 80 -22.83 10.65 0.64
C ALA A 80 -22.21 11.70 1.59
N HIS A 81 -22.06 11.36 2.88
CA HIS A 81 -21.32 12.16 3.85
C HIS A 81 -19.86 12.39 3.40
N LEU A 82 -19.23 11.33 2.88
CA LEU A 82 -18.01 11.34 2.06
C LEU A 82 -17.87 12.58 1.17
N ALA A 83 -18.86 12.68 0.28
CA ALA A 83 -18.92 13.65 -0.78
C ALA A 83 -19.22 15.08 -0.31
N GLU A 84 -19.84 15.22 0.87
CA GLU A 84 -20.29 16.51 1.39
C GLU A 84 -19.13 17.35 1.93
N TYR A 85 -18.07 16.72 2.47
CA TYR A 85 -16.99 17.43 3.16
C TYR A 85 -15.69 17.40 2.37
N SER A 86 -15.34 18.50 1.69
CA SER A 86 -14.07 18.60 0.95
C SER A 86 -12.83 18.48 1.85
N SER A 87 -12.96 18.82 3.14
CA SER A 87 -11.93 18.63 4.17
C SER A 87 -11.50 17.17 4.36
N VAL A 88 -12.36 16.21 4.03
CA VAL A 88 -12.02 14.77 4.08
C VAL A 88 -11.14 14.38 2.89
N GLY A 89 -11.10 15.14 1.80
CA GLY A 89 -10.22 14.84 0.66
C GLY A 89 -10.62 13.59 -0.13
N VAL A 90 -11.92 13.36 -0.31
CA VAL A 90 -12.48 12.23 -1.08
C VAL A 90 -13.11 12.71 -2.39
N GLY A 91 -12.87 11.97 -3.48
CA GLY A 91 -13.62 12.07 -4.73
C GLY A 91 -14.61 10.93 -4.88
N VAL A 92 -15.73 11.13 -5.57
CA VAL A 92 -16.74 10.06 -5.74
C VAL A 92 -16.82 9.62 -7.19
N LEU A 93 -16.66 8.31 -7.43
CA LEU A 93 -17.02 7.66 -8.68
C LEU A 93 -18.47 7.18 -8.59
N ARG A 94 -19.24 7.38 -9.64
CA ARG A 94 -20.64 6.96 -9.75
C ARG A 94 -20.80 5.97 -10.88
N ILE A 95 -21.25 4.77 -10.58
CA ILE A 95 -21.61 3.75 -11.57
C ILE A 95 -23.11 3.74 -11.75
N ARG A 96 -23.58 3.99 -12.98
CA ARG A 96 -25.00 3.87 -13.34
C ARG A 96 -25.15 3.21 -14.70
N ASN A 97 -26.01 2.21 -14.80
CA ASN A 97 -26.33 1.52 -16.05
C ASN A 97 -25.06 1.11 -16.85
N GLY A 98 -24.04 0.61 -16.16
CA GLY A 98 -22.79 0.19 -16.79
C GLY A 98 -21.90 1.32 -17.31
N THR A 99 -22.07 2.54 -16.81
CA THR A 99 -21.23 3.71 -17.12
C THR A 99 -20.67 4.31 -15.83
N VAL A 100 -19.48 4.91 -15.90
CA VAL A 100 -18.83 5.57 -14.77
C VAL A 100 -18.75 7.08 -15.03
N ASP A 101 -19.21 7.87 -14.05
CA ASP A 101 -19.01 9.32 -13.95
C ASP A 101 -18.31 9.65 -12.62
N TYR A 102 -17.88 10.89 -12.40
CA TYR A 102 -17.23 11.29 -11.14
C TYR A 102 -17.55 12.72 -10.72
N SER A 103 -17.37 13.01 -9.43
CA SER A 103 -17.76 14.31 -8.86
C SER A 103 -17.02 15.48 -9.55
N PRO A 104 -17.72 16.55 -9.94
CA PRO A 104 -17.14 17.63 -10.75
C PRO A 104 -16.21 18.56 -9.95
N HIS A 105 -16.18 18.42 -8.63
CA HIS A 105 -15.48 19.33 -7.70
C HIS A 105 -14.16 18.75 -7.18
N ILE A 106 -13.57 17.81 -7.91
CA ILE A 106 -12.27 17.22 -7.56
C ILE A 106 -11.16 18.24 -7.88
N PRO A 107 -10.23 18.49 -6.95
CA PRO A 107 -9.09 19.37 -7.21
C PRO A 107 -8.34 18.96 -8.48
N GLY A 108 -7.93 19.93 -9.31
CA GLY A 108 -7.28 19.66 -10.59
C GLY A 108 -6.04 18.78 -10.47
N SER A 109 -5.27 18.92 -9.39
CA SER A 109 -4.10 18.09 -9.05
C SER A 109 -4.42 16.60 -8.84
N HIS A 110 -5.69 16.25 -8.59
CA HIS A 110 -6.15 14.89 -8.28
C HIS A 110 -7.10 14.34 -9.36
N ARG A 111 -7.49 15.12 -10.37
CA ARG A 111 -8.43 14.66 -11.41
C ARG A 111 -7.96 13.42 -12.18
N TRP A 112 -6.65 13.33 -12.42
CA TRP A 112 -6.02 12.19 -13.11
C TRP A 112 -6.33 10.84 -12.46
N MET A 113 -6.60 10.84 -11.15
CA MET A 113 -6.95 9.64 -10.38
C MET A 113 -8.28 9.07 -10.84
N MET A 114 -9.31 9.91 -10.94
CA MET A 114 -10.64 9.48 -11.39
C MET A 114 -10.62 9.05 -12.84
N ASP A 115 -9.91 9.80 -13.70
CA ASP A 115 -9.74 9.44 -15.11
C ASP A 115 -9.04 8.08 -15.27
N SER A 116 -8.12 7.74 -14.35
CA SER A 116 -7.42 6.46 -14.35
C SER A 116 -8.32 5.31 -13.88
N MET A 117 -9.12 5.52 -12.83
CA MET A 117 -10.10 4.52 -12.36
C MET A 117 -11.20 4.28 -13.39
N GLN A 118 -11.76 5.33 -13.98
CA GLN A 118 -12.75 5.21 -15.07
C GLN A 118 -12.19 4.38 -16.24
N ARG A 119 -10.95 4.62 -16.66
CA ARG A 119 -10.29 3.83 -17.71
C ARG A 119 -10.06 2.38 -17.29
N MET A 120 -9.64 2.14 -16.05
CA MET A 120 -9.44 0.79 -15.50
C MET A 120 -10.72 -0.04 -15.49
N MET A 121 -11.86 0.59 -15.18
CA MET A 121 -13.16 -0.08 -15.07
C MET A 121 -13.83 -0.32 -16.42
N LYS A 122 -13.46 0.42 -17.47
CA LYS A 122 -14.07 0.36 -18.81
C LYS A 122 -14.29 -1.07 -19.36
N PRO A 123 -13.38 -2.04 -19.21
CA PRO A 123 -13.57 -3.39 -19.76
C PRO A 123 -14.72 -4.18 -19.11
N PHE A 124 -15.04 -3.89 -17.84
CA PHE A 124 -15.94 -4.72 -17.03
C PHE A 124 -17.12 -3.98 -16.39
N VAL A 125 -17.15 -2.65 -16.41
CA VAL A 125 -18.18 -1.82 -15.74
C VAL A 125 -19.61 -2.19 -16.14
N LYS A 126 -19.84 -2.66 -17.36
CA LYS A 126 -21.17 -3.08 -17.85
C LYS A 126 -21.82 -4.22 -17.05
N TRP A 127 -21.03 -4.95 -16.25
CA TRP A 127 -21.49 -6.04 -15.39
C TRP A 127 -21.56 -5.65 -13.91
N LEU A 128 -21.20 -4.41 -13.57
CA LEU A 128 -21.30 -3.91 -12.20
C LEU A 128 -22.71 -3.36 -11.93
N PRO A 129 -23.22 -3.50 -10.69
CA PRO A 129 -24.45 -2.84 -10.29
C PRO A 129 -24.23 -1.34 -10.07
N ASP A 130 -25.33 -0.61 -9.90
CA ASP A 130 -25.33 0.82 -9.62
C ASP A 130 -24.80 1.08 -8.20
N MET A 131 -23.75 1.88 -8.08
CA MET A 131 -23.14 2.24 -6.80
C MET A 131 -22.38 3.58 -6.87
N ASP A 132 -22.23 4.26 -5.74
CA ASP A 132 -21.24 5.34 -5.59
C ASP A 132 -20.05 4.82 -4.76
N ILE A 133 -18.83 5.20 -5.17
CA ILE A 133 -17.56 4.75 -4.57
C ILE A 133 -16.79 5.99 -4.14
N ALA A 134 -16.55 6.12 -2.83
CA ALA A 134 -15.73 7.17 -2.26
C ALA A 134 -14.24 6.80 -2.36
N MET A 135 -13.49 7.55 -3.16
CA MET A 135 -12.06 7.39 -3.41
C MET A 135 -11.25 8.40 -2.59
N ASN A 136 -10.34 7.92 -1.75
CA ASN A 136 -9.32 8.75 -1.11
C ASN A 136 -8.46 9.42 -2.18
N LEU A 137 -8.35 10.75 -2.11
CA LEU A 137 -7.48 11.54 -2.98
C LEU A 137 -6.10 11.76 -2.37
N GLY A 138 -5.92 11.52 -1.06
CA GLY A 138 -4.64 11.63 -0.38
C GLY A 138 -3.77 10.38 -0.54
N ASP A 139 -2.47 10.54 -0.27
CA ASP A 139 -1.50 9.44 -0.22
C ASP A 139 -1.63 8.61 1.08
N GLU A 140 -2.19 9.21 2.14
CA GLU A 140 -2.24 8.69 3.50
C GLU A 140 -3.57 7.98 3.81
N CYS A 141 -3.52 6.86 4.54
CA CYS A 141 -4.70 6.09 4.93
C CYS A 141 -5.54 6.85 5.95
N GLN A 142 -6.88 6.87 5.80
CA GLN A 142 -7.77 7.75 6.59
C GLN A 142 -8.55 7.05 7.72
N MET A 143 -8.42 5.73 7.88
CA MET A 143 -9.28 4.97 8.78
C MET A 143 -8.47 4.05 9.69
N ALA A 144 -8.71 4.17 10.99
CA ALA A 144 -8.14 3.31 12.03
C ALA A 144 -9.21 3.01 13.09
N ILE A 145 -9.86 1.85 12.99
CA ILE A 145 -10.98 1.49 13.86
C ILE A 145 -10.45 0.87 15.17
N PRO A 146 -10.94 1.31 16.35
CA PRO A 146 -10.57 0.68 17.61
C PRO A 146 -10.83 -0.83 17.60
N PHE A 147 -9.94 -1.61 18.23
CA PHE A 147 -9.96 -3.07 18.14
C PHE A 147 -11.30 -3.67 18.56
N GLU A 148 -11.87 -3.18 19.65
CA GLU A 148 -13.13 -3.65 20.21
C GLU A 148 -14.31 -3.36 19.27
N GLU A 149 -14.31 -2.21 18.59
CA GLU A 149 -15.29 -1.84 17.57
C GLU A 149 -15.12 -2.73 16.33
N MET A 150 -13.90 -2.90 15.81
CA MET A 150 -13.60 -3.76 14.66
C MET A 150 -13.98 -5.23 14.93
N ARG A 151 -13.66 -5.76 16.11
CA ARG A 151 -14.05 -7.12 16.53
C ARG A 151 -15.57 -7.28 16.55
N THR A 152 -16.29 -6.28 17.04
CA THR A 152 -17.76 -6.28 17.06
C THR A 152 -18.31 -6.29 15.64
N HIS A 153 -17.80 -5.43 14.75
CA HIS A 153 -18.17 -5.42 13.34
C HIS A 153 -17.93 -6.79 12.67
N LYS A 154 -16.74 -7.39 12.85
CA LYS A 154 -16.44 -8.71 12.29
C LYS A 154 -17.35 -9.81 12.85
N ALA A 155 -17.66 -9.80 14.14
CA ALA A 155 -18.55 -10.80 14.76
C ALA A 155 -19.98 -10.71 14.22
N VAL A 156 -20.56 -9.50 14.16
CA VAL A 156 -21.91 -9.27 13.59
C VAL A 156 -21.94 -9.65 12.12
N ALA A 157 -20.90 -9.31 11.35
CA ALA A 157 -20.78 -9.69 9.95
C ALA A 157 -20.74 -11.21 9.74
N GLN A 158 -19.95 -11.93 10.54
CA GLN A 158 -19.87 -13.39 10.49
C GLN A 158 -21.21 -14.05 10.84
N GLU A 159 -21.93 -13.53 11.83
CA GLU A 159 -23.27 -14.02 12.17
C GLU A 159 -24.27 -13.77 11.04
N ALA A 160 -24.26 -12.58 10.43
CA ALA A 160 -25.09 -12.26 9.27
C ALA A 160 -24.81 -13.23 8.11
N ILE A 161 -23.53 -13.50 7.81
CA ILE A 161 -23.13 -14.44 6.76
C ILE A 161 -23.56 -15.87 7.07
N ALA A 162 -23.37 -16.34 8.30
CA ALA A 162 -23.80 -17.67 8.71
C ALA A 162 -25.34 -17.84 8.61
N ASN A 163 -26.10 -16.79 8.90
CA ASN A 163 -27.55 -16.80 8.80
C ASN A 163 -28.04 -16.92 7.35
N MET A 164 -27.36 -16.28 6.38
CA MET A 164 -27.68 -16.38 4.94
C MET A 164 -27.59 -17.81 4.38
N MET A 165 -26.71 -18.64 4.97
CA MET A 165 -26.46 -19.99 4.46
C MET A 165 -27.37 -21.06 5.09
N ARG A 166 -28.39 -20.66 5.86
CA ARG A 166 -29.33 -21.59 6.48
C ARG A 166 -30.23 -22.25 5.42
N PRO A 167 -30.52 -23.56 5.54
CA PRO A 167 -31.39 -24.26 4.59
C PRO A 167 -32.77 -23.62 4.50
N GLY A 168 -33.23 -23.29 3.28
CA GLY A 168 -34.59 -22.79 3.01
C GLY A 168 -34.69 -21.34 2.51
N GLN A 169 -33.59 -20.57 2.52
CA GLN A 169 -33.56 -19.26 1.85
C GLN A 169 -33.34 -19.43 0.33
N ARG A 170 -34.16 -18.73 -0.47
CA ARG A 170 -34.00 -18.69 -1.94
C ARG A 170 -32.98 -17.61 -2.31
N SER A 171 -31.93 -17.99 -3.03
CA SER A 171 -30.98 -17.03 -3.59
C SER A 171 -31.44 -16.50 -4.94
N GLN A 172 -31.07 -15.26 -5.26
CA GLN A 172 -31.39 -14.55 -6.50
C GLN A 172 -30.10 -14.18 -7.24
N ASN A 173 -30.08 -14.44 -8.56
CA ASN A 173 -28.93 -14.18 -9.44
C ASN A 173 -28.89 -12.73 -9.99
N SER A 174 -29.78 -11.83 -9.58
CA SER A 174 -29.86 -10.44 -10.10
C SER A 174 -29.87 -9.44 -8.96
N THR A 175 -29.05 -8.40 -9.08
CA THR A 175 -29.04 -7.24 -8.17
C THR A 175 -30.35 -6.46 -8.25
N THR A 176 -30.71 -5.77 -7.18
CA THR A 176 -31.94 -4.96 -7.16
C THR A 176 -31.74 -3.68 -7.96
N LYS A 177 -32.78 -3.28 -8.72
CA LYS A 177 -32.84 -1.94 -9.34
C LYS A 177 -33.53 -0.91 -8.44
N ASN A 178 -34.26 -1.39 -7.43
CA ASN A 178 -35.02 -0.58 -6.49
C ASN A 178 -34.46 -0.82 -5.09
N LEU A 179 -33.66 0.12 -4.60
CA LEU A 179 -33.13 0.10 -3.24
C LEU A 179 -34.27 0.40 -2.25
N ASN A 180 -34.27 -0.28 -1.10
CA ASN A 180 -35.13 0.02 0.03
C ASN A 180 -34.37 0.91 1.03
N GLY A 181 -34.99 2.00 1.50
CA GLY A 181 -34.33 2.97 2.40
C GLY A 181 -33.55 4.05 1.64
N SER A 182 -32.37 4.42 2.15
CA SER A 182 -31.57 5.51 1.55
C SER A 182 -31.18 5.18 0.12
N GLN A 183 -31.40 6.09 -0.81
CA GLN A 183 -31.04 5.92 -2.23
C GLN A 183 -29.65 6.51 -2.47
N TRP A 184 -28.97 6.02 -3.50
CA TRP A 184 -27.83 6.77 -4.00
C TRP A 184 -28.25 8.18 -4.46
N PRO A 185 -27.46 9.23 -4.19
CA PRO A 185 -27.78 10.58 -4.64
C PRO A 185 -27.98 10.64 -6.16
N SER A 186 -28.96 11.42 -6.62
CA SER A 186 -29.29 11.54 -8.05
C SER A 186 -28.33 12.48 -8.81
N TYR A 187 -27.66 13.40 -8.11
CA TYR A 187 -26.66 14.33 -8.65
C TYR A 187 -25.47 14.47 -7.69
N PHE A 188 -24.41 15.16 -8.11
CA PHE A 188 -23.29 15.52 -7.25
C PHE A 188 -23.53 16.90 -6.64
N SER A 189 -23.69 16.97 -5.32
CA SER A 189 -23.79 18.24 -4.60
C SER A 189 -22.43 18.94 -4.55
N LYS A 190 -22.44 20.28 -4.49
CA LYS A 190 -21.23 21.05 -4.19
C LYS A 190 -20.81 20.76 -2.75
N PRO A 191 -19.56 20.31 -2.50
CA PRO A 191 -19.10 20.04 -1.15
C PRO A 191 -18.98 21.33 -0.33
N LEU A 192 -19.10 21.18 0.98
CA LEU A 192 -18.76 22.21 1.96
C LEU A 192 -17.29 22.60 1.82
N PRO A 193 -16.94 23.87 2.09
CA PRO A 193 -15.55 24.35 2.05
C PRO A 193 -14.60 23.58 2.98
N THR A 194 -13.31 23.57 2.66
CA THR A 194 -12.27 22.82 3.39
C THR A 194 -12.15 23.26 4.86
N GLU A 195 -12.55 24.49 5.19
CA GLU A 195 -12.56 25.01 6.55
C GLU A 195 -13.63 24.33 7.43
N VAL A 196 -14.61 23.67 6.82
CA VAL A 196 -15.66 22.94 7.52
C VAL A 196 -15.23 21.49 7.68
N MET A 197 -14.84 21.12 8.90
CA MET A 197 -14.49 19.74 9.24
C MET A 197 -15.72 18.86 9.42
N SER A 198 -15.64 17.62 8.95
CA SER A 198 -16.62 16.59 9.24
C SER A 198 -16.62 16.24 10.73
N PRO A 199 -17.77 16.05 11.39
CA PRO A 199 -17.83 15.69 12.82
C PRO A 199 -17.30 14.28 13.11
N PHE A 200 -17.09 13.45 12.09
CA PHE A 200 -16.55 12.09 12.24
C PHE A 200 -15.04 12.00 11.96
N PHE A 201 -14.41 13.10 11.56
CA PHE A 201 -13.01 13.12 11.16
C PHE A 201 -12.23 14.12 12.00
N SER A 202 -10.93 13.87 12.15
CA SER A 202 -10.01 14.73 12.86
C SER A 202 -8.81 15.04 11.97
N ASP A 203 -8.37 16.30 12.00
CA ASP A 203 -7.12 16.71 11.37
C ASP A 203 -5.96 16.26 12.27
N ASN A 204 -5.19 15.28 11.81
CA ASN A 204 -4.02 14.76 12.50
C ASN A 204 -2.72 15.17 11.79
N ILE A 205 -2.78 16.10 10.83
CA ILE A 205 -1.60 16.57 10.12
C ILE A 205 -0.60 17.12 11.15
N ARG A 206 0.67 16.69 11.04
CA ARG A 206 1.81 17.03 11.93
C ARG A 206 1.75 16.45 13.35
N TRP A 207 0.76 15.63 13.67
CA TRP A 207 0.61 15.04 15.00
C TRP A 207 0.86 13.54 14.96
N GLN A 208 1.52 13.01 15.98
CA GLN A 208 1.79 11.58 16.06
C GLN A 208 0.49 10.79 16.20
N ILE A 209 0.31 9.81 15.31
CA ILE A 209 -0.95 9.05 15.20
C ILE A 209 -0.86 7.65 15.81
N TYR A 210 0.35 7.19 16.16
CA TYR A 210 0.52 5.84 16.68
C TYR A 210 -0.26 5.59 17.96
N HIS A 211 -0.18 6.49 18.94
CA HIS A 211 -0.83 6.25 20.23
C HIS A 211 -2.34 6.48 20.22
N ASP A 212 -2.83 7.33 19.32
CA ASP A 212 -4.22 7.75 19.30
C ASP A 212 -5.05 7.01 18.24
N LEU A 213 -4.41 6.49 17.17
CA LEU A 213 -5.08 5.75 16.09
C LEU A 213 -4.59 4.30 15.96
N VAL A 214 -3.28 4.07 15.87
CA VAL A 214 -2.72 2.71 15.62
C VAL A 214 -2.88 1.81 16.84
N SER A 215 -2.33 2.21 17.99
CA SER A 215 -2.36 1.42 19.23
C SER A 215 -3.80 1.04 19.63
N PRO A 216 -4.80 1.95 19.63
CA PRO A 216 -6.19 1.58 19.94
C PRO A 216 -6.82 0.58 18.97
N SER A 217 -6.35 0.52 17.71
CA SER A 217 -6.80 -0.49 16.73
C SER A 217 -6.26 -1.90 17.00
N CYS A 218 -5.32 -2.03 17.92
CA CYS A 218 -4.67 -3.29 18.27
C CYS A 218 -5.34 -4.05 19.44
N PRO A 219 -5.18 -5.38 19.49
CA PRO A 219 -5.67 -6.19 20.60
C PRO A 219 -5.20 -5.66 21.97
N PRO A 220 -6.05 -5.63 23.01
CA PRO A 220 -5.66 -5.13 24.34
C PRO A 220 -4.42 -5.80 24.96
N SER A 221 -4.14 -7.05 24.58
CA SER A 221 -2.97 -7.81 25.02
C SER A 221 -1.69 -7.47 24.26
N SER A 222 -1.76 -6.71 23.17
CA SER A 222 -0.62 -6.41 22.31
C SER A 222 0.39 -5.49 23.01
N LEU A 223 1.65 -5.52 22.55
CA LEU A 223 2.68 -4.63 23.12
C LEU A 223 2.35 -3.16 22.83
N ALA A 224 1.77 -2.84 21.67
CA ALA A 224 1.33 -1.49 21.32
C ALA A 224 0.33 -0.91 22.34
N ARG A 225 -0.54 -1.73 22.92
CA ARG A 225 -1.52 -1.32 23.96
C ARG A 225 -0.92 -1.26 25.37
N ARG A 226 0.09 -2.09 25.67
CA ARG A 226 0.63 -2.26 27.02
C ARG A 226 1.89 -1.46 27.32
N LYS A 227 2.66 -1.07 26.31
CA LYS A 227 3.95 -0.38 26.45
C LYS A 227 3.99 0.83 25.53
N ARG A 228 4.33 1.99 26.08
CA ARG A 228 4.76 3.15 25.30
C ARG A 228 6.28 3.10 25.17
N TRP A 229 6.79 3.36 23.98
CA TRP A 229 8.22 3.43 23.71
C TRP A 229 8.58 4.89 23.42
N TRP A 230 9.37 5.50 24.30
CA TRP A 230 9.79 6.89 24.20
C TRP A 230 11.31 7.05 24.04
N ASP A 231 12.08 5.96 24.17
CA ASP A 231 13.52 6.00 24.01
C ASP A 231 13.90 5.77 22.55
N TRP A 232 13.96 6.83 21.78
CA TRP A 232 14.31 6.76 20.36
C TRP A 232 15.81 6.66 20.12
N SER A 233 16.61 6.69 21.19
CA SER A 233 18.06 6.56 21.11
C SER A 233 18.55 5.12 21.20
N THR A 234 17.66 4.18 21.56
CA THR A 234 17.99 2.76 21.70
C THR A 234 17.09 1.88 20.84
N LEU A 235 17.65 0.78 20.35
CA LEU A 235 16.93 -0.23 19.60
C LEU A 235 16.02 -1.04 20.54
N CYS A 236 14.72 -1.14 20.21
CA CYS A 236 13.80 -2.01 20.94
C CYS A 236 13.96 -3.47 20.49
N VAL A 237 14.89 -4.21 21.09
CA VAL A 237 15.10 -5.63 20.77
C VAL A 237 13.84 -6.48 20.98
N ASP A 238 13.11 -6.25 22.07
CA ASP A 238 11.86 -6.98 22.36
C ASP A 238 10.79 -6.77 21.28
N CYS A 239 10.79 -5.61 20.64
CA CYS A 239 9.81 -5.26 19.60
C CYS A 239 10.10 -6.00 18.30
N MET A 240 11.38 -6.20 17.96
CA MET A 240 11.80 -6.83 16.71
C MET A 240 12.02 -8.34 16.79
N LEU A 241 12.30 -8.87 17.99
CA LEU A 241 12.59 -10.29 18.23
C LEU A 241 11.57 -11.26 17.58
N PRO A 242 10.23 -11.01 17.61
CA PRO A 242 9.26 -11.95 17.06
C PRO A 242 9.36 -12.17 15.55
N HIS A 243 9.89 -11.20 14.80
CA HIS A 243 9.95 -11.25 13.34
C HIS A 243 11.38 -11.21 12.78
N THR A 244 12.39 -11.27 13.65
CA THR A 244 13.81 -11.13 13.28
C THR A 244 14.54 -12.46 13.32
N ILE A 245 15.41 -12.69 12.34
CA ILE A 245 16.50 -13.66 12.38
C ILE A 245 17.77 -12.88 12.73
N PHE A 246 18.38 -13.20 13.87
CA PHE A 246 19.67 -12.63 14.26
C PHE A 246 20.81 -13.42 13.60
N THR A 247 21.71 -12.69 12.97
CA THR A 247 22.96 -13.18 12.40
C THR A 247 24.14 -12.54 13.15
N ASP A 248 25.35 -13.03 12.93
CA ASP A 248 26.56 -12.45 13.52
C ASP A 248 26.81 -11.01 13.03
N GLU A 249 26.23 -10.61 11.90
CA GLU A 249 26.41 -9.27 11.29
C GLU A 249 25.20 -8.35 11.48
N GLY A 250 24.09 -8.85 12.03
CA GLY A 250 22.91 -8.06 12.36
C GLY A 250 21.59 -8.79 12.18
N ALA A 251 20.51 -8.02 12.24
CA ALA A 251 19.13 -8.50 12.17
C ALA A 251 18.59 -8.51 10.73
N LEU A 252 17.95 -9.61 10.35
CA LEU A 252 17.22 -9.76 9.09
C LEU A 252 15.75 -10.11 9.35
N VAL A 253 14.86 -9.77 8.42
CA VAL A 253 13.43 -10.10 8.54
C VAL A 253 13.20 -11.59 8.31
N GLY A 254 12.77 -12.31 9.36
CA GLY A 254 12.37 -13.71 9.27
C GLY A 254 10.89 -13.89 8.92
N ASP A 255 10.03 -13.03 9.46
CA ASP A 255 8.58 -13.08 9.28
C ASP A 255 8.05 -11.70 8.84
N ILE A 256 7.74 -11.56 7.55
CA ILE A 256 7.27 -10.29 6.99
C ILE A 256 5.86 -9.92 7.46
N ASP A 257 5.02 -10.91 7.81
CA ASP A 257 3.65 -10.63 8.24
C ASP A 257 3.67 -10.01 9.63
N LEU A 258 4.52 -10.54 10.52
CA LEU A 258 4.78 -9.95 11.83
C LEU A 258 5.53 -8.61 11.72
N ALA A 259 6.56 -8.51 10.85
CA ALA A 259 7.29 -7.26 10.67
C ALA A 259 6.39 -6.08 10.23
N ASN A 260 5.28 -6.37 9.53
CA ASN A 260 4.26 -5.39 9.15
C ASN A 260 3.13 -5.23 10.18
N ASP A 261 3.04 -6.09 11.20
CA ASP A 261 2.07 -5.98 12.28
C ASP A 261 2.53 -4.91 13.29
N LEU A 262 1.96 -3.71 13.16
CA LEU A 262 2.24 -2.61 14.09
C LEU A 262 1.85 -2.96 15.53
N CYS A 263 0.95 -3.92 15.78
CA CYS A 263 0.40 -4.17 17.11
C CYS A 263 1.40 -4.72 18.13
N HIS A 264 2.50 -5.34 17.71
CA HIS A 264 3.56 -5.77 18.62
C HIS A 264 4.78 -4.84 18.62
N GLN A 265 4.73 -3.70 17.92
CA GLN A 265 5.91 -2.86 17.62
C GLN A 265 5.74 -1.39 18.10
N PRO A 266 5.63 -1.14 19.42
CA PRO A 266 5.39 0.20 19.97
C PRO A 266 6.46 1.24 19.66
N ASP A 267 7.67 0.82 19.28
CA ASP A 267 8.78 1.68 18.90
C ASP A 267 8.65 2.28 17.49
N ILE A 268 7.86 1.67 16.59
CA ILE A 268 7.60 2.21 15.24
C ILE A 268 6.91 3.58 15.28
N ALA A 269 6.29 3.94 16.40
CA ALA A 269 5.68 5.23 16.68
C ALA A 269 6.49 6.45 16.21
N TYR A 270 7.81 6.33 16.13
CA TYR A 270 8.73 7.41 15.73
C TYR A 270 9.67 7.03 14.57
N LEU A 271 9.50 5.85 13.96
CA LEU A 271 10.42 5.31 12.94
C LEU A 271 9.89 5.44 11.51
N ASN A 272 8.71 6.06 11.32
CA ASN A 272 8.09 6.25 10.02
C ASN A 272 7.39 7.62 9.97
N GLY A 273 7.56 8.37 8.87
CA GLY A 273 7.05 9.74 8.77
C GLY A 273 5.53 9.85 8.79
N PHE A 274 4.81 8.91 8.18
CA PHE A 274 3.35 8.85 8.24
C PHE A 274 2.84 8.64 9.66
N ILE A 275 3.50 7.74 10.41
CA ILE A 275 3.08 7.38 11.78
C ILE A 275 3.48 8.49 12.77
N ASN A 276 4.67 9.09 12.59
CA ASN A 276 5.24 10.08 13.49
C ASN A 276 4.63 11.47 13.31
N THR A 277 4.62 11.98 12.08
CA THR A 277 4.09 13.31 11.76
C THR A 277 3.54 13.31 10.32
N PRO A 278 2.32 12.80 10.09
CA PRO A 278 1.73 12.71 8.76
C PRO A 278 1.57 14.08 8.11
N ALA A 279 1.58 14.12 6.77
CA ALA A 279 1.52 15.35 5.99
C ALA A 279 0.11 15.71 5.51
N ALA A 280 -0.82 14.76 5.46
CA ALA A 280 -2.16 14.93 4.88
C ALA A 280 -3.28 14.13 5.61
N MET A 281 -3.01 13.61 6.81
CA MET A 281 -3.89 12.69 7.53
C MET A 281 -5.09 13.39 8.15
N VAL A 282 -6.22 13.36 7.43
CA VAL A 282 -7.56 13.60 7.99
C VAL A 282 -8.20 12.24 8.26
N GLY A 283 -8.22 11.84 9.53
CA GLY A 283 -8.49 10.48 9.95
C GLY A 283 -9.82 10.28 10.68
N THR A 284 -10.36 9.06 10.67
CA THR A 284 -11.53 8.66 11.44
C THR A 284 -11.31 7.35 12.19
N ASN A 285 -11.97 7.22 13.34
CA ASN A 285 -12.08 5.98 14.11
C ASN A 285 -13.40 5.23 13.86
N LYS A 286 -14.18 5.67 12.86
CA LYS A 286 -15.46 5.07 12.47
C LYS A 286 -15.37 4.40 11.11
N LEU A 287 -16.15 3.34 10.93
CA LEU A 287 -16.11 2.51 9.72
C LEU A 287 -16.72 3.23 8.52
N PHE A 288 -15.91 3.89 7.68
CA PHE A 288 -16.36 4.57 6.46
C PHE A 288 -15.91 3.82 5.20
N PRO A 289 -16.72 3.81 4.12
CA PRO A 289 -16.41 3.09 2.89
C PRO A 289 -15.45 3.87 1.99
N ILE A 290 -14.18 3.99 2.41
CA ILE A 290 -13.16 4.75 1.69
C ILE A 290 -12.26 3.79 0.91
N PHE A 291 -12.21 3.96 -0.40
CA PHE A 291 -11.33 3.23 -1.31
C PHE A 291 -10.04 4.03 -1.53
N SER A 292 -8.89 3.43 -1.24
CA SER A 292 -7.59 4.06 -1.48
C SER A 292 -7.01 3.58 -2.81
N GLN A 293 -6.20 4.45 -3.42
CA GLN A 293 -5.54 4.14 -4.68
C GLN A 293 -4.14 3.60 -4.45
N ALA A 294 -3.62 2.93 -5.48
CA ALA A 294 -2.19 2.79 -5.69
C ALA A 294 -1.81 3.48 -7.00
N ARG A 295 -0.85 4.42 -6.96
CA ARG A 295 -0.27 5.08 -8.13
C ARG A 295 0.68 4.14 -8.84
N LYS A 296 0.64 4.12 -10.17
CA LYS A 296 1.53 3.32 -11.00
C LYS A 296 2.61 4.19 -11.65
N SER A 297 3.87 3.94 -11.31
CA SER A 297 5.00 4.33 -12.16
C SER A 297 5.12 3.34 -13.33
N LEU A 298 5.42 3.84 -14.53
CA LEU A 298 5.44 3.02 -15.74
C LEU A 298 6.79 2.32 -15.90
N TYR A 299 6.77 1.00 -16.12
CA TYR A 299 7.95 0.23 -16.51
C TYR A 299 8.15 0.29 -18.03
N ASN A 300 9.40 0.43 -18.48
CA ASN A 300 9.78 0.42 -19.89
C ASN A 300 10.96 -0.54 -20.11
N GLU A 301 10.69 -1.68 -20.72
CA GLU A 301 11.68 -2.73 -20.95
C GLU A 301 12.86 -2.30 -21.83
N THR A 302 12.67 -1.37 -22.76
CA THR A 302 13.78 -0.94 -23.65
C THR A 302 14.86 -0.15 -22.92
N LEU A 303 14.55 0.34 -21.71
CA LEU A 303 15.45 1.11 -20.86
C LEU A 303 15.99 0.30 -19.68
N ASP A 304 15.65 -1.00 -19.61
CA ASP A 304 16.07 -1.94 -18.57
C ASP A 304 17.17 -2.87 -19.12
N PRO A 305 18.46 -2.59 -18.84
CA PRO A 305 19.59 -3.39 -19.35
C PRO A 305 19.54 -4.85 -18.84
N ALA A 306 20.31 -5.73 -19.47
CA ALA A 306 20.53 -7.06 -18.92
C ALA A 306 21.24 -6.97 -17.55
N TRP A 307 21.06 -7.97 -16.67
CA TRP A 307 21.67 -7.98 -15.33
C TRP A 307 23.17 -7.65 -15.35
N ASN A 308 23.90 -8.30 -16.26
CA ASN A 308 25.35 -8.14 -16.40
C ASN A 308 25.78 -6.74 -16.89
N ASP A 309 24.89 -6.00 -17.55
CA ASP A 309 25.15 -4.65 -18.07
C ASP A 309 24.79 -3.55 -17.07
N LYS A 310 24.21 -3.91 -15.91
CA LYS A 310 23.87 -2.97 -14.84
C LYS A 310 25.06 -2.70 -13.93
N SER A 311 25.08 -1.50 -13.36
CA SER A 311 26.00 -1.13 -12.29
C SER A 311 25.74 -1.96 -11.04
N GLU A 312 26.79 -2.58 -10.52
CA GLU A 312 26.80 -3.30 -9.24
C GLU A 312 26.84 -2.28 -8.09
N ALA A 313 25.70 -1.64 -7.84
CA ALA A 313 25.55 -0.59 -6.84
C ALA A 313 24.13 -0.52 -6.30
N LEU A 314 24.01 -0.09 -5.05
CA LEU A 314 22.74 0.25 -4.42
C LEU A 314 22.29 1.63 -4.88
N PHE A 315 21.06 1.74 -5.38
CA PHE A 315 20.53 3.00 -5.87
C PHE A 315 19.22 3.40 -5.19
N TRP A 316 19.17 4.68 -4.80
CA TRP A 316 17.94 5.34 -4.41
C TRP A 316 18.01 6.86 -4.64
N ARG A 317 17.02 7.41 -5.33
CA ARG A 317 16.80 8.84 -5.48
C ARG A 317 15.34 9.18 -5.19
N GLY A 318 15.08 10.17 -4.34
CA GLY A 318 13.70 10.53 -3.99
C GLY A 318 13.56 11.91 -3.38
N SER A 319 12.33 12.39 -3.23
CA SER A 319 12.01 13.62 -2.51
C SER A 319 11.86 13.39 -1.01
N SER A 320 12.23 14.38 -0.19
CA SER A 320 11.91 14.37 1.25
C SER A 320 10.42 14.58 1.43
N SER A 321 9.69 13.46 1.56
CA SER A 321 8.23 13.43 1.46
C SER A 321 7.59 12.40 2.40
N ASP A 322 8.35 11.87 3.36
CA ASP A 322 7.97 10.83 4.31
C ASP A 322 6.84 11.25 5.26
N GLY A 323 6.79 12.53 5.59
CA GLY A 323 5.84 13.13 6.52
C GLY A 323 6.01 14.65 6.51
N TYR A 324 5.51 15.30 7.55
CA TYR A 324 5.74 16.71 7.82
C TYR A 324 6.82 16.87 8.90
N ALA A 325 7.99 17.39 8.53
CA ALA A 325 9.07 17.62 9.47
C ALA A 325 8.77 18.83 10.37
N ALA A 326 8.58 18.57 11.66
CA ALA A 326 8.50 19.60 12.69
C ALA A 326 9.18 19.11 13.96
N PHE A 327 9.84 20.01 14.69
CA PHE A 327 10.49 19.68 15.97
C PHE A 327 11.50 18.53 15.83
N THR A 328 12.32 18.53 14.78
CA THR A 328 13.34 17.50 14.48
C THR A 328 12.81 16.10 14.17
N SER A 329 11.49 15.93 13.97
CA SER A 329 10.88 14.63 13.66
C SER A 329 11.42 13.93 12.42
N TRP A 330 11.98 14.67 11.45
CA TRP A 330 12.54 14.10 10.22
C TRP A 330 13.67 13.10 10.49
N MET A 331 14.39 13.22 11.61
CA MET A 331 15.45 12.28 11.99
C MET A 331 14.90 10.86 12.26
N GLY A 332 13.61 10.73 12.57
CA GLY A 332 12.94 9.44 12.74
C GLY A 332 12.39 8.85 11.44
N PHE A 333 12.30 9.64 10.36
CA PHE A 333 11.68 9.20 9.12
C PHE A 333 12.48 8.08 8.45
N LEU A 334 11.78 7.10 7.86
CA LEU A 334 12.38 5.91 7.27
C LEU A 334 13.43 6.26 6.20
N ARG A 335 13.09 7.12 5.24
CA ARG A 335 14.02 7.47 4.15
C ARG A 335 15.16 8.35 4.65
N ALA A 336 14.92 9.21 5.63
CA ALA A 336 15.98 10.03 6.23
C ALA A 336 17.01 9.17 6.98
N ARG A 337 16.56 8.20 7.77
CA ARG A 337 17.43 7.23 8.44
C ARG A 337 18.17 6.34 7.43
N PHE A 338 17.50 5.88 6.38
CA PHE A 338 18.16 5.12 5.32
C PHE A 338 19.26 5.91 4.62
N VAL A 339 18.99 7.17 4.22
CA VAL A 339 19.99 8.03 3.58
C VAL A 339 21.14 8.34 4.54
N HIS A 340 20.87 8.50 5.83
CA HIS A 340 21.90 8.65 6.86
C HIS A 340 22.82 7.42 6.95
N GLU A 341 22.24 6.22 7.09
CA GLU A 341 23.02 4.98 7.13
C GLU A 341 23.81 4.75 5.84
N ALA A 342 23.19 5.02 4.67
CA ALA A 342 23.88 4.94 3.38
C ALA A 342 25.08 5.88 3.28
N TYR A 343 24.98 7.09 3.84
CA TYR A 343 26.09 8.02 3.95
C TYR A 343 27.19 7.49 4.87
N GLN A 344 26.83 6.89 6.02
CA GLN A 344 27.82 6.30 6.94
C GLN A 344 28.61 5.18 6.27
N GLU A 345 27.92 4.24 5.60
CA GLU A 345 28.56 3.13 4.88
C GLU A 345 29.43 3.63 3.72
N ALA A 346 28.95 4.60 2.93
CA ALA A 346 29.69 5.12 1.78
C ALA A 346 30.95 5.93 2.16
N THR A 347 30.97 6.52 3.35
CA THR A 347 32.07 7.37 3.85
C THR A 347 32.94 6.72 4.92
N GLY A 348 32.62 5.49 5.32
CA GLY A 348 33.37 4.70 6.29
C GLY A 348 34.81 4.37 5.87
N GLU A 349 35.59 3.83 6.82
CA GLU A 349 37.01 3.52 6.62
C GLU A 349 37.23 2.38 5.59
N GLU A 350 36.33 1.39 5.55
CA GLU A 350 36.37 0.28 4.59
C GLU A 350 35.34 0.48 3.47
N LYS A 351 35.69 1.27 2.46
CA LYS A 351 34.83 1.53 1.28
C LYS A 351 34.76 0.32 0.33
N THR A 352 33.96 -0.67 0.68
CA THR A 352 33.74 -1.85 -0.19
C THR A 352 32.48 -1.74 -1.02
N LEU A 353 31.49 -0.96 -0.56
CA LEU A 353 30.15 -0.89 -1.14
C LEU A 353 29.95 0.28 -2.10
N ALA A 354 29.46 0.00 -3.30
CA ALA A 354 29.05 1.04 -4.24
C ALA A 354 27.62 1.53 -3.94
N ILE A 355 27.51 2.72 -3.35
CA ILE A 355 26.24 3.28 -2.86
C ILE A 355 25.97 4.62 -3.56
N ASN A 356 24.81 4.72 -4.20
CA ASN A 356 24.31 5.93 -4.86
C ASN A 356 22.91 6.26 -4.32
N VAL A 357 22.90 6.87 -3.13
CA VAL A 357 21.69 7.13 -2.35
C VAL A 357 21.69 8.58 -1.90
N SER A 358 20.66 9.35 -2.24
CA SER A 358 20.45 10.67 -1.63
C SER A 358 19.08 11.25 -2.01
N PHE A 359 18.61 12.24 -1.23
CA PHE A 359 17.42 13.02 -1.59
C PHE A 359 17.70 13.98 -2.75
N SER A 360 16.65 14.39 -3.47
CA SER A 360 16.69 15.35 -4.59
C SER A 360 15.42 16.20 -4.66
N GLY A 361 15.48 17.30 -5.40
CA GLY A 361 14.35 18.21 -5.60
C GLY A 361 14.20 19.24 -4.47
N THR A 362 12.95 19.67 -4.22
CA THR A 362 12.63 20.76 -3.28
C THR A 362 11.97 20.23 -2.01
N ILE A 363 12.42 20.72 -0.86
CA ILE A 363 11.85 20.44 0.46
C ILE A 363 10.73 21.44 0.75
N HIS A 364 9.54 20.95 1.10
CA HIS A 364 8.37 21.80 1.34
C HIS A 364 7.43 21.30 2.46
N LYS A 365 7.55 20.05 2.91
CA LYS A 365 6.71 19.48 3.99
C LYS A 365 7.43 19.59 5.34
N CYS A 366 7.78 20.80 5.75
CA CYS A 366 8.60 21.03 6.92
C CYS A 366 8.36 22.40 7.55
N HIS A 367 8.62 22.53 8.85
CA HIS A 367 8.79 23.81 9.51
C HIS A 367 10.11 24.44 9.08
N GLN A 368 10.20 25.79 9.04
CA GLN A 368 11.34 26.51 8.45
C GLN A 368 12.71 26.05 8.98
N ALA A 369 12.82 25.86 10.30
CA ALA A 369 14.06 25.40 10.93
C ALA A 369 14.43 23.96 10.52
N ASP A 370 13.44 23.08 10.38
CA ASP A 370 13.64 21.70 9.94
C ASP A 370 14.01 21.65 8.45
N CYS A 371 13.36 22.46 7.60
CA CYS A 371 13.72 22.56 6.19
C CYS A 371 15.19 22.96 5.99
N ALA A 372 15.65 23.96 6.76
CA ALA A 372 17.04 24.41 6.72
C ALA A 372 18.01 23.32 7.19
N ALA A 373 17.65 22.59 8.26
CA ALA A 373 18.45 21.49 8.79
C ALA A 373 18.52 20.29 7.81
N GLU A 374 17.40 19.90 7.21
CA GLU A 374 17.33 18.86 6.19
C GLU A 374 18.18 19.25 4.97
N GLN A 375 17.99 20.46 4.44
CA GLN A 375 18.73 20.92 3.26
C GLN A 375 20.24 20.90 3.52
N HIS A 376 20.68 21.51 4.63
CA HIS A 376 22.09 21.54 4.99
C HIS A 376 22.68 20.13 5.13
N THR A 377 21.97 19.25 5.85
CA THR A 377 22.41 17.88 6.11
C THR A 377 22.49 17.05 4.83
N PHE A 378 21.42 17.02 4.03
CA PHE A 378 21.35 16.17 2.84
C PHE A 378 22.28 16.66 1.73
N ASN A 379 22.50 17.98 1.59
CA ASN A 379 23.48 18.51 0.65
C ASN A 379 24.90 18.14 1.05
N LYS A 380 25.23 18.22 2.36
CA LYS A 380 26.52 17.77 2.87
C LYS A 380 26.75 16.29 2.52
N TRP A 381 25.81 15.42 2.86
CA TRP A 381 25.94 13.99 2.60
C TRP A 381 26.08 13.68 1.10
N ALA A 382 25.29 14.32 0.24
CA ALA A 382 25.40 14.13 -1.20
C ALA A 382 26.76 14.56 -1.76
N ASN A 383 27.34 15.66 -1.24
CA ASN A 383 28.67 16.11 -1.63
C ASN A 383 29.77 15.14 -1.17
N ASP A 384 29.72 14.71 0.09
CA ASP A 384 30.71 13.81 0.70
C ASP A 384 30.68 12.41 0.06
N MET A 385 29.52 11.97 -0.44
CA MET A 385 29.36 10.75 -1.24
C MET A 385 29.70 10.92 -2.73
N HIS A 386 30.18 12.11 -3.14
CA HIS A 386 30.51 12.43 -4.54
C HIS A 386 29.34 12.23 -5.54
N ILE A 387 28.12 12.43 -5.08
CA ILE A 387 26.91 12.33 -5.91
C ILE A 387 26.70 13.59 -6.75
N VAL A 388 27.12 14.74 -6.22
CA VAL A 388 26.96 16.06 -6.86
C VAL A 388 28.15 16.31 -7.79
N SER A 389 27.87 16.63 -9.06
CA SER A 389 28.92 17.03 -10.00
C SER A 389 29.31 18.50 -9.78
N SER A 390 30.51 18.90 -10.20
CA SER A 390 30.96 20.30 -10.14
C SER A 390 30.09 21.26 -10.97
N GLU A 391 29.31 20.75 -11.91
CA GLU A 391 28.43 21.50 -12.81
C GLU A 391 27.02 21.70 -12.22
N ASP A 392 26.63 20.89 -11.23
CA ASP A 392 25.31 20.90 -10.60
C ASP A 392 25.21 21.84 -9.37
N LYS A 393 26.13 22.81 -9.24
CA LYS A 393 26.08 23.79 -8.14
C LYS A 393 24.87 24.70 -8.31
N ILE A 394 23.78 24.34 -7.63
CA ILE A 394 22.54 25.12 -7.58
C ILE A 394 22.85 26.48 -6.96
N SER A 395 22.50 27.57 -7.66
CA SER A 395 22.49 28.90 -7.05
C SER A 395 21.37 28.95 -6.02
N ASP A 396 21.66 29.37 -4.79
CA ASP A 396 20.66 29.64 -3.77
C ASP A 396 19.65 30.67 -4.30
N SER A 397 18.51 30.19 -4.79
CA SER A 397 17.39 31.05 -5.16
C SER A 397 16.61 31.36 -3.89
N GLU A 398 16.50 32.65 -3.54
CA GLU A 398 15.74 33.10 -2.38
C GLU A 398 14.33 32.47 -2.37
N GLY A 399 14.02 31.70 -1.32
CA GLY A 399 12.67 31.19 -1.04
C GLY A 399 12.42 29.69 -1.30
N GLU A 400 13.37 28.93 -1.86
CA GLU A 400 13.21 27.47 -2.03
C GLU A 400 14.35 26.65 -1.42
N TRP A 401 14.01 25.72 -0.52
CA TRP A 401 14.95 24.75 0.06
C TRP A 401 15.25 23.64 -0.97
N ARG A 402 16.24 23.86 -1.85
CA ARG A 402 16.63 22.92 -2.91
C ARG A 402 17.79 22.02 -2.52
N LEU A 403 17.72 20.77 -2.94
CA LEU A 403 18.75 19.75 -2.73
C LEU A 403 19.70 19.68 -3.92
N SER A 404 21.00 19.61 -3.64
CA SER A 404 22.09 19.62 -4.63
C SER A 404 22.18 18.35 -5.47
N ALA A 405 21.65 17.24 -4.97
CA ALA A 405 21.67 16.00 -5.72
C ALA A 405 20.66 16.05 -6.88
N PRO A 406 21.05 15.58 -8.08
CA PRO A 406 20.23 15.76 -9.27
C PRO A 406 18.91 14.98 -9.18
N ILE A 407 17.85 15.55 -9.74
CA ILE A 407 16.62 14.80 -9.99
C ILE A 407 16.90 13.83 -11.12
N THR A 408 16.82 12.54 -10.84
CA THR A 408 17.06 11.49 -11.83
C THR A 408 15.75 11.08 -12.51
N PRO A 409 15.70 10.95 -13.85
CA PRO A 409 14.62 10.29 -14.54
C PRO A 409 14.31 8.91 -13.94
N PHE A 410 13.05 8.49 -13.96
CA PHE A 410 12.66 7.26 -13.26
C PHE A 410 13.30 6.00 -13.88
N GLU A 411 13.42 5.97 -15.20
CA GLU A 411 14.06 4.91 -15.98
C GLU A 411 15.52 4.65 -15.58
N ASP A 412 16.25 5.66 -15.10
CA ASP A 412 17.65 5.52 -14.71
C ASP A 412 17.84 4.62 -13.49
N ASN A 413 16.79 4.40 -12.69
CA ASN A 413 16.82 3.42 -11.61
C ASN A 413 17.22 2.04 -12.17
N TRP A 414 16.75 1.65 -13.36
CA TRP A 414 17.05 0.34 -13.92
C TRP A 414 18.50 0.16 -14.38
N LYS A 415 19.35 1.19 -14.32
CA LYS A 415 20.79 1.05 -14.57
C LYS A 415 21.54 0.34 -13.43
N TYR A 416 20.89 0.11 -12.30
CA TYR A 416 21.51 -0.43 -11.08
C TYR A 416 20.95 -1.79 -10.72
N ARG A 417 21.80 -2.69 -10.21
CA ARG A 417 21.41 -4.05 -9.80
C ARG A 417 20.57 -4.06 -8.53
N HIS A 418 20.80 -3.15 -7.60
CA HIS A 418 20.14 -3.14 -6.28
C HIS A 418 19.28 -1.89 -6.09
N LEU A 419 17.97 -2.08 -5.98
CA LEU A 419 16.99 -0.99 -5.85
C LEU A 419 16.25 -1.04 -4.53
N ILE A 420 16.21 0.09 -3.84
CA ILE A 420 15.48 0.22 -2.57
C ILE A 420 14.10 0.82 -2.84
N ASP A 421 13.06 0.14 -2.39
CA ASP A 421 11.71 0.64 -2.26
C ASP A 421 11.39 0.96 -0.80
N MET A 422 10.94 2.19 -0.55
CA MET A 422 10.56 2.65 0.77
C MET A 422 9.29 3.47 0.70
N ASP A 423 8.38 3.23 1.65
CA ASP A 423 7.23 4.09 1.87
C ASP A 423 7.66 5.54 2.15
N GLY A 424 6.80 6.48 1.76
CA GLY A 424 6.93 7.90 2.10
C GLY A 424 5.81 8.30 3.03
N ALA A 425 5.15 9.43 2.75
CA ALA A 425 3.87 9.76 3.37
C ALA A 425 2.82 8.66 3.15
N GLY A 426 2.83 8.01 1.98
CA GLY A 426 2.01 6.86 1.67
C GLY A 426 2.83 5.69 1.14
N PHE A 427 2.12 4.70 0.58
CA PHE A 427 2.73 3.58 -0.12
C PHE A 427 3.67 4.05 -1.25
N SER A 428 4.72 3.30 -1.53
CA SER A 428 5.60 3.58 -2.67
C SER A 428 5.01 3.12 -4.01
N GLY A 429 4.83 4.05 -4.96
CA GLY A 429 4.47 3.72 -6.34
C GLY A 429 5.61 3.13 -7.18
N ARG A 430 6.82 3.00 -6.62
CA ARG A 430 8.04 2.53 -7.32
C ARG A 430 8.20 1.01 -7.28
N PHE A 431 7.61 0.34 -6.30
CA PHE A 431 7.80 -1.08 -6.08
C PHE A 431 7.43 -1.93 -7.30
N PHE A 432 6.26 -1.70 -7.91
CA PHE A 432 5.83 -2.45 -9.09
C PHE A 432 6.78 -2.37 -10.28
N PRO A 433 7.15 -1.18 -10.80
CA PRO A 433 8.09 -1.11 -11.91
C PRO A 433 9.52 -1.53 -11.54
N PHE A 434 9.90 -1.48 -10.26
CA PHE A 434 11.16 -2.09 -9.81
C PHE A 434 11.08 -3.62 -9.90
N LEU A 435 10.00 -4.24 -9.42
CA LEU A 435 9.80 -5.69 -9.54
C LEU A 435 9.80 -6.17 -10.99
N LYS A 436 9.31 -5.36 -11.94
CA LYS A 436 9.30 -5.71 -13.37
C LYS A 436 10.66 -5.58 -14.04
N SER A 437 11.61 -4.92 -13.38
CA SER A 437 12.96 -4.74 -13.91
C SER A 437 13.83 -5.96 -13.64
N ARG A 438 14.98 -6.03 -14.30
CA ARG A 438 16.04 -7.02 -13.99
C ARG A 438 16.90 -6.60 -12.80
N SER A 439 16.35 -5.91 -11.81
CA SER A 439 17.09 -5.46 -10.62
C SER A 439 16.52 -6.14 -9.37
N LEU A 440 17.38 -6.42 -8.40
CA LEU A 440 16.97 -6.91 -7.10
C LEU A 440 16.32 -5.78 -6.31
N VAL A 441 15.10 -6.02 -5.84
CA VAL A 441 14.33 -5.03 -5.07
C VAL A 441 14.38 -5.37 -3.59
N TYR A 442 14.74 -4.38 -2.79
CA TYR A 442 14.63 -4.40 -1.34
C TYR A 442 13.43 -3.53 -0.94
N ARG A 443 12.60 -3.96 0.01
CA ARG A 443 11.40 -3.21 0.40
C ARG A 443 11.31 -3.03 1.92
N ALA A 444 11.24 -1.78 2.36
CA ALA A 444 10.86 -1.39 3.72
C ALA A 444 9.57 -0.57 3.70
N GLY A 445 8.55 -1.00 4.43
CA GLY A 445 7.27 -0.31 4.43
C GLY A 445 6.30 -0.85 5.47
N VAL A 446 5.21 -0.12 5.70
CA VAL A 446 4.12 -0.48 6.62
C VAL A 446 2.75 -0.50 5.92
N PHE A 447 2.67 0.01 4.69
CA PHE A 447 1.42 0.02 3.93
C PHE A 447 1.17 -1.31 3.23
N GLN A 448 -0.08 -1.77 3.32
CA GLN A 448 -0.59 -2.92 2.57
C GLN A 448 -1.24 -2.50 1.25
N ALA A 449 -1.12 -3.34 0.24
CA ALA A 449 -1.66 -3.14 -1.09
C ALA A 449 -2.20 -4.44 -1.70
N TRP A 450 -3.02 -4.32 -2.76
CA TRP A 450 -3.75 -5.43 -3.39
C TRP A 450 -2.91 -6.60 -3.88
N PHE A 451 -1.61 -6.39 -4.03
CA PHE A 451 -0.66 -7.34 -4.59
C PHE A 451 0.19 -8.05 -3.52
N ASP A 452 0.09 -7.63 -2.25
CA ASP A 452 0.96 -8.18 -1.20
C ASP A 452 0.67 -9.66 -0.95
N GLU A 453 -0.61 -10.10 -1.00
CA GLU A 453 -0.95 -11.53 -0.90
C GLU A 453 -0.39 -12.34 -2.08
N ARG A 454 -0.01 -11.70 -3.19
CA ARG A 454 0.52 -12.33 -4.40
C ARG A 454 2.04 -12.38 -4.42
N LEU A 455 2.71 -11.73 -3.48
CA LEU A 455 4.16 -11.71 -3.41
C LEU A 455 4.65 -12.49 -2.20
N THR A 456 5.92 -12.88 -2.24
CA THR A 456 6.53 -13.69 -1.19
C THR A 456 7.92 -13.13 -0.96
N ALA A 457 8.13 -12.63 0.25
CA ALA A 457 9.42 -12.13 0.68
C ALA A 457 10.49 -13.22 0.56
N TRP A 458 11.72 -12.84 0.23
CA TRP A 458 12.86 -13.72 -0.06
C TRP A 458 12.73 -14.61 -1.30
N GLN A 459 11.59 -14.55 -2.00
CA GLN A 459 11.38 -15.21 -3.31
C GLN A 459 11.30 -14.17 -4.43
N HIS A 460 10.53 -13.10 -4.21
CA HIS A 460 10.28 -12.07 -5.23
C HIS A 460 10.98 -10.74 -4.94
N TYR A 461 11.37 -10.51 -3.69
CA TYR A 461 12.06 -9.30 -3.22
C TYR A 461 12.72 -9.56 -1.87
N ILE A 462 13.63 -8.67 -1.44
CA ILE A 462 14.26 -8.70 -0.12
C ILE A 462 13.44 -7.84 0.86
N PRO A 463 12.84 -8.41 1.92
CA PRO A 463 12.19 -7.62 2.95
C PRO A 463 13.23 -6.92 3.84
N LEU A 464 12.99 -5.65 4.15
CA LEU A 464 13.77 -4.88 5.09
C LEU A 464 12.90 -4.44 6.27
N ASP A 465 13.45 -4.52 7.48
CA ASP A 465 12.81 -3.94 8.66
C ASP A 465 12.86 -2.41 8.57
N VAL A 466 11.78 -1.73 8.96
CA VAL A 466 11.77 -0.26 9.02
C VAL A 466 12.84 0.29 9.97
N ARG A 467 13.32 -0.49 10.94
CA ARG A 467 14.43 -0.12 11.83
C ARG A 467 15.77 -0.02 11.11
N LEU A 468 15.93 -0.67 9.96
CA LEU A 468 17.19 -0.74 9.21
C LEU A 468 18.33 -1.31 10.09
N GLY A 469 19.57 -0.87 9.88
CA GLY A 469 20.72 -1.25 10.68
C GLY A 469 21.67 -2.25 10.01
N SER A 470 22.68 -2.70 10.76
CA SER A 470 23.86 -3.41 10.22
C SER A 470 23.52 -4.65 9.39
N GLY A 471 22.45 -5.37 9.73
CA GLY A 471 22.01 -6.54 8.98
C GLY A 471 21.61 -6.21 7.54
N VAL A 472 21.05 -5.02 7.28
CA VAL A 472 20.71 -4.56 5.93
C VAL A 472 21.98 -4.40 5.09
N TRP A 473 23.00 -3.78 5.67
CA TRP A 473 24.26 -3.47 4.98
C TRP A 473 25.13 -4.71 4.79
N ALA A 474 25.20 -5.58 5.79
CA ALA A 474 25.79 -6.90 5.68
C ALA A 474 25.14 -7.76 4.58
N LEU A 475 23.81 -7.72 4.49
CA LEU A 475 23.09 -8.41 3.43
C LEU A 475 23.38 -7.80 2.05
N PHE A 476 23.48 -6.47 1.95
CA PHE A 476 23.86 -5.83 0.70
C PHE A 476 25.30 -6.17 0.30
N ASP A 477 26.25 -6.18 1.24
CA ASP A 477 27.64 -6.62 1.00
C ASP A 477 27.70 -8.05 0.49
N TYR A 478 26.94 -8.96 1.13
CA TYR A 478 26.83 -10.34 0.65
C TYR A 478 26.30 -10.41 -0.79
N LEU A 479 25.16 -9.77 -1.07
CA LEU A 479 24.45 -9.87 -2.35
C LEU A 479 25.13 -9.13 -3.51
N SER A 480 25.95 -8.11 -3.23
CA SER A 480 26.69 -7.35 -4.25
C SER A 480 28.16 -7.79 -4.39
N GLY A 481 28.72 -8.44 -3.37
CA GLY A 481 30.13 -8.80 -3.30
C GLY A 481 30.47 -10.17 -3.90
N LYS A 482 30.12 -11.25 -3.19
CA LYS A 482 30.59 -12.61 -3.51
C LYS A 482 29.86 -13.20 -4.72
N GLU A 483 30.52 -14.09 -5.46
CA GLU A 483 29.95 -14.73 -6.67
C GLU A 483 28.63 -15.48 -6.36
N ASP A 484 28.57 -16.19 -5.23
CA ASP A 484 27.36 -16.86 -4.76
C ASP A 484 26.26 -15.87 -4.34
N GLY A 485 26.65 -14.75 -3.74
CA GLY A 485 25.74 -13.67 -3.36
C GLY A 485 25.11 -12.97 -4.57
N GLN A 486 25.89 -12.67 -5.61
CA GLN A 486 25.39 -12.10 -6.86
C GLN A 486 24.48 -13.09 -7.61
N GLU A 487 24.79 -14.39 -7.60
CA GLU A 487 23.91 -15.42 -8.16
C GLU A 487 22.56 -15.45 -7.43
N HIS A 488 22.57 -15.39 -6.10
CA HIS A 488 21.34 -15.28 -5.30
C HIS A 488 20.57 -13.99 -5.59
N ALA A 489 21.27 -12.85 -5.73
CA ALA A 489 20.66 -11.57 -6.04
C ALA A 489 19.95 -11.60 -7.39
N GLN A 490 20.64 -12.09 -8.43
CA GLN A 490 20.09 -12.23 -9.77
C GLN A 490 18.88 -13.17 -9.77
N LYS A 491 18.99 -14.31 -9.09
CA LYS A 491 17.91 -15.29 -9.02
C LYS A 491 16.63 -14.71 -8.43
N ILE A 492 16.71 -13.98 -7.31
CA ILE A 492 15.55 -13.36 -6.69
C ILE A 492 14.98 -12.25 -7.58
N ALA A 493 15.83 -11.46 -8.23
CA ALA A 493 15.40 -10.42 -9.18
C ALA A 493 14.63 -11.03 -10.36
N GLU A 494 15.13 -12.11 -10.96
CA GLU A 494 14.48 -12.82 -12.05
C GLU A 494 13.17 -13.47 -11.61
N GLN A 495 13.13 -14.12 -10.44
CA GLN A 495 11.91 -14.69 -9.88
C GLN A 495 10.82 -13.62 -9.65
N GLY A 496 11.20 -12.49 -9.06
CA GLY A 496 10.31 -11.34 -8.86
C GLY A 496 9.76 -10.79 -10.17
N ARG A 497 10.64 -10.61 -11.17
CA ARG A 497 10.28 -10.15 -12.52
C ARG A 497 9.33 -11.10 -13.23
N ASP A 498 9.68 -12.37 -13.30
CA ASP A 498 8.92 -13.39 -14.00
C ASP A 498 7.51 -13.52 -13.40
N TRP A 499 7.39 -13.47 -12.08
CA TRP A 499 6.10 -13.48 -11.41
C TRP A 499 5.31 -12.18 -11.62
N ALA A 500 5.95 -11.02 -11.52
CA ALA A 500 5.30 -9.73 -11.76
C ALA A 500 4.77 -9.58 -13.20
N GLN A 501 5.42 -10.22 -14.17
CA GLN A 501 4.95 -10.28 -15.56
C GLN A 501 3.76 -11.23 -15.76
N LYS A 502 3.53 -12.18 -14.86
CA LYS A 502 2.43 -13.15 -14.92
C LYS A 502 1.21 -12.77 -14.09
N ALA A 503 1.41 -12.27 -12.87
CA ALA A 503 0.36 -12.12 -11.87
C ALA A 503 0.07 -10.66 -11.45
N LEU A 504 0.90 -9.72 -11.91
CA LEU A 504 0.85 -8.29 -11.56
C LEU A 504 0.71 -7.38 -12.80
N ARG A 505 0.02 -7.86 -13.83
CA ARG A 505 -0.22 -7.12 -15.07
C ARG A 505 -1.35 -6.10 -14.89
N PRO A 506 -1.49 -5.09 -15.80
CA PRO A 506 -2.67 -4.24 -15.82
C PRO A 506 -3.99 -5.03 -15.77
N GLU A 507 -4.04 -6.17 -16.47
CA GLU A 507 -5.19 -7.07 -16.54
C GLU A 507 -5.47 -7.71 -15.18
N ASP A 508 -4.44 -8.14 -14.45
CA ASP A 508 -4.61 -8.74 -13.11
C ASP A 508 -5.15 -7.70 -12.10
N MET A 509 -4.75 -6.43 -12.22
CA MET A 509 -5.33 -5.34 -11.44
C MET A 509 -6.81 -5.11 -11.81
N GLN A 510 -7.16 -5.20 -13.09
CA GLN A 510 -8.57 -5.14 -13.54
C GLN A 510 -9.38 -6.32 -13.02
N ILE A 511 -8.82 -7.52 -13.00
CA ILE A 511 -9.47 -8.73 -12.46
C ILE A 511 -9.72 -8.59 -10.95
N TYR A 512 -8.73 -8.07 -10.20
CA TYR A 512 -8.88 -7.76 -8.78
C TYR A 512 -9.96 -6.71 -8.55
N MET A 513 -9.91 -5.60 -9.30
CA MET A 513 -10.90 -4.53 -9.17
C MET A 513 -12.30 -4.98 -9.57
N PHE A 514 -12.44 -5.81 -10.62
CA PHE A 514 -13.72 -6.36 -11.01
C PHE A 514 -14.29 -7.26 -9.91
N ARG A 515 -13.47 -8.13 -9.31
CA ARG A 515 -13.89 -8.94 -8.15
C ARG A 515 -14.32 -8.05 -7.00
N LEU A 516 -13.48 -7.11 -6.60
CA LEU A 516 -13.73 -6.17 -5.50
C LEU A 516 -15.06 -5.44 -5.67
N LEU A 517 -15.35 -4.93 -6.87
CA LEU A 517 -16.55 -4.16 -7.12
C LEU A 517 -17.81 -5.01 -7.26
N LEU A 518 -17.73 -6.28 -7.68
CA LEU A 518 -18.87 -7.20 -7.60
C LEU A 518 -19.22 -7.52 -6.14
N GLU A 519 -18.21 -7.79 -5.31
CA GLU A 519 -18.39 -8.04 -3.89
C GLU A 519 -18.94 -6.80 -3.18
N TRP A 520 -18.35 -5.62 -3.45
CA TRP A 520 -18.82 -4.36 -2.89
C TRP A 520 -20.24 -4.03 -3.34
N GLY A 521 -20.56 -4.27 -4.62
CA GLY A 521 -21.90 -4.12 -5.16
C GLY A 521 -22.94 -4.95 -4.41
N ARG A 522 -22.58 -6.17 -3.98
CA ARG A 522 -23.43 -6.97 -3.10
C ARG A 522 -23.51 -6.37 -1.69
N VAL A 523 -22.40 -5.94 -1.08
CA VAL A 523 -22.39 -5.39 0.29
C VAL A 523 -23.35 -4.20 0.46
N VAL A 524 -23.50 -3.38 -0.59
CA VAL A 524 -24.32 -2.16 -0.60
C VAL A 524 -25.74 -2.35 -1.16
N ASP A 525 -26.12 -3.56 -1.55
CA ASP A 525 -27.47 -3.89 -2.02
C ASP A 525 -28.38 -4.26 -0.83
N ASP A 526 -29.64 -3.82 -0.84
CA ASP A 526 -30.58 -4.10 0.25
C ASP A 526 -31.00 -5.57 0.30
N ASP A 527 -30.93 -6.28 -0.83
CA ASP A 527 -31.20 -7.72 -0.93
C ASP A 527 -29.93 -8.57 -0.79
N ARG A 528 -28.81 -8.00 -0.31
CA ARG A 528 -27.49 -8.69 -0.22
C ARG A 528 -27.52 -10.07 0.45
N GLU A 529 -28.50 -10.29 1.31
CA GLU A 529 -28.74 -11.56 2.02
C GLU A 529 -29.24 -12.68 1.10
N TYR A 530 -29.96 -12.31 0.05
CA TYR A 530 -30.54 -13.21 -0.94
C TYR A 530 -29.74 -13.22 -2.24
N LEU A 531 -28.86 -12.25 -2.48
CA LEU A 531 -28.02 -12.24 -3.67
C LEU A 531 -26.97 -13.34 -3.63
N GLY A 532 -26.77 -14.00 -4.76
CA GLY A 532 -25.65 -14.94 -4.94
C GLY A 532 -25.75 -15.64 -6.27
N PHE A 533 -24.61 -15.88 -6.92
CA PHE A 533 -24.55 -16.62 -8.17
C PHE A 533 -24.71 -18.13 -7.92
N LEU A 534 -25.75 -18.69 -8.51
CA LEU A 534 -26.01 -20.13 -8.61
C LEU A 534 -25.79 -20.58 -10.07
N ASN A 535 -25.14 -21.75 -10.24
CA ASN A 535 -24.93 -22.40 -11.55
C ASN A 535 -26.25 -22.72 -12.25
#